data_AF-A0A8T4J1W2-F1
#
_entry.id   AF-A0A8T4J1W2-F1
#
_cell.length_a   1.000
_cell.length_b   1.000
_cell.length_c   1.000
_cell.angle_alpha   90.00
_cell.angle_beta   90.00
_cell.angle_gamma   90.00
#
_symmetry.space_group_name_H-M   'P 1'
#
loop_
_entity.id
_entity.type
_entity.pdbx_description
1 polymer ?
#
loop_
_entity_poly.entity_id
_entity_poly.type
_entity_poly.pdbx_seq_one_letter_code
_entity_poly.pdbx_strand_id
1 'polypeptide(L)'
;IEDDAEAWKTVAITPMIGVNDVVVEVFKPEDATEVRKFADEKGMGWLSMWSGTRDKACPGGPKDQADPTCSSIEQGDFDFTKAFTG
;
A
#
# COMPACT_ATOMS: atom_id res chain seq x y z
N ILE A 1 16.68 -18.87 11.26
CA ILE A 1 15.42 -19.43 10.74
C ILE A 1 15.82 -20.33 9.58
N GLU A 2 15.55 -21.63 9.69
CA GLU A 2 16.00 -22.64 8.72
C GLU A 2 14.84 -23.21 7.87
N ASP A 3 13.62 -22.76 8.14
CA ASP A 3 12.40 -23.10 7.41
C ASP A 3 11.81 -21.84 6.78
N ASP A 4 11.44 -21.92 5.50
CA ASP A 4 10.96 -20.78 4.72
C ASP A 4 9.63 -20.23 5.26
N ALA A 5 8.72 -21.10 5.73
CA ALA A 5 7.44 -20.66 6.26
C ALA A 5 7.61 -19.89 7.58
N GLU A 6 8.53 -20.34 8.45
CA GLU A 6 8.92 -19.57 9.63
C GLU A 6 9.63 -18.26 9.27
N ALA A 7 10.37 -18.20 8.17
CA ALA A 7 11.05 -16.98 7.74
C ALA A 7 10.03 -15.91 7.32
N TRP A 8 8.99 -16.28 6.56
CA TRP A 8 7.97 -15.35 6.11
C TRP A 8 7.21 -14.65 7.23
N LYS A 9 6.99 -15.33 8.36
CA LYS A 9 6.34 -14.74 9.55
C LYS A 9 7.10 -13.54 10.13
N THR A 10 8.40 -13.41 9.82
CA THR A 10 9.24 -12.30 10.28
C THR A 10 9.32 -11.14 9.28
N VAL A 11 8.77 -11.31 8.09
CA VAL A 11 8.76 -10.30 7.03
C VAL A 11 7.46 -9.52 7.08
N ALA A 12 7.58 -8.19 6.94
CA ALA A 12 6.46 -7.27 6.79
C ALA A 12 6.68 -6.38 5.56
N ILE A 13 5.59 -5.95 4.93
CA ILE A 13 5.64 -5.07 3.75
C ILE A 13 4.95 -3.75 4.11
N THR A 14 5.63 -2.64 3.79
CA THR A 14 5.13 -1.29 4.02
C THR A 14 5.27 -0.45 2.75
N PRO A 15 4.28 -0.49 1.83
CA PRO A 15 4.31 0.34 0.64
C PRO A 15 3.97 1.80 0.98
N MET A 16 4.46 2.71 0.15
CA MET A 16 3.92 4.06 0.07
C MET A 16 2.78 4.03 -0.96
N ILE A 17 1.59 4.52 -0.57
CA ILE A 17 0.37 4.40 -1.40
C ILE A 17 0.24 5.56 -2.40
N GLY A 18 -0.34 5.33 -3.58
CA GLY A 18 -0.43 6.35 -4.62
C GLY A 18 0.93 6.71 -5.24
N VAL A 19 1.13 7.98 -5.59
CA VAL A 19 2.39 8.45 -6.18
C VAL A 19 3.50 8.45 -5.11
N ASN A 20 4.64 7.82 -5.41
CA ASN A 20 5.82 7.80 -4.55
C ASN A 20 6.73 9.00 -4.80
N ASP A 21 7.81 9.11 -4.01
CA ASP A 21 8.84 10.15 -4.20
C ASP A 21 9.52 10.06 -5.58
N VAL A 22 9.63 8.86 -6.14
CA VAL A 22 9.96 8.64 -7.55
C VAL A 22 8.65 8.66 -8.34
N VAL A 23 8.36 9.78 -8.99
CA VAL A 23 7.02 10.09 -9.55
C VAL A 23 6.48 9.10 -10.59
N VAL A 24 7.33 8.28 -11.20
CA VAL A 24 6.92 7.23 -12.14
C VAL A 24 6.49 5.94 -11.44
N GLU A 25 6.76 5.83 -10.14
CA GLU A 25 6.33 4.73 -9.28
C GLU A 25 5.01 5.10 -8.61
N VAL A 26 3.94 4.42 -9.00
CA VAL A 26 2.59 4.66 -8.49
C VAL A 26 2.03 3.35 -7.98
N PHE A 27 1.80 3.26 -6.68
CA PHE A 27 1.21 2.09 -6.03
C PHE A 27 -0.31 2.26 -5.93
N LYS A 28 -1.09 1.47 -6.65
CA LYS A 28 -2.55 1.61 -6.76
C LYS A 28 -3.29 0.68 -5.78
N PRO A 29 -4.60 0.90 -5.54
CA PRO A 29 -5.39 -0.01 -4.70
C PRO A 29 -5.39 -1.46 -5.19
N GLU A 30 -5.27 -1.69 -6.50
CA GLU A 30 -5.13 -3.05 -7.06
C GLU A 30 -3.81 -3.70 -6.64
N ASP A 31 -2.72 -2.95 -6.59
CA ASP A 31 -1.42 -3.45 -6.13
C ASP A 31 -1.46 -3.81 -4.64
N ALA A 32 -2.19 -3.03 -3.83
CA ALA A 32 -2.44 -3.35 -2.42
C ALA A 32 -3.18 -4.69 -2.26
N THR A 33 -4.16 -4.96 -3.14
CA THR A 33 -4.90 -6.24 -3.14
C THR A 33 -3.99 -7.41 -3.48
N GLU A 34 -3.10 -7.26 -4.46
CA GLU A 34 -2.13 -8.29 -4.82
C GLU A 34 -1.09 -8.52 -3.69
N VAL A 35 -0.59 -7.46 -3.06
CA VAL A 35 0.29 -7.57 -1.88
C VAL A 35 -0.42 -8.29 -0.73
N ARG A 36 -1.70 -7.98 -0.48
CA ARG A 36 -2.48 -8.65 0.56
C ARG A 36 -2.59 -10.15 0.32
N LYS A 37 -2.97 -10.53 -0.90
CA LYS A 37 -3.06 -11.93 -1.33
C LYS A 37 -1.73 -12.66 -1.22
N PHE A 38 -0.64 -12.03 -1.65
CA PHE A 38 0.71 -12.59 -1.53
C PHE A 38 1.10 -12.83 -0.07
N ALA A 39 0.81 -11.86 0.81
CA ALA A 39 1.09 -11.97 2.23
C ALA A 39 0.32 -13.13 2.89
N ASP A 40 -0.93 -13.34 2.49
CA ASP A 40 -1.73 -14.49 2.93
C ASP A 40 -1.16 -15.81 2.43
N GLU A 41 -0.78 -15.88 1.15
CA GLU A 41 -0.19 -17.09 0.56
C GLU A 41 1.09 -17.51 1.29
N LYS A 42 1.92 -16.54 1.71
CA LYS A 42 3.19 -16.80 2.40
C LYS A 42 3.07 -16.89 3.93
N GLY A 43 1.94 -16.51 4.51
CA GLY A 43 1.79 -16.43 5.96
C GLY A 43 2.71 -15.38 6.59
N MET A 44 2.78 -14.20 5.96
CA MET A 44 3.65 -13.10 6.41
C MET A 44 3.20 -12.51 7.74
N GLY A 45 4.11 -11.78 8.40
CA GLY A 45 3.85 -11.20 9.72
C GLY A 45 2.74 -10.14 9.72
N TRP A 46 2.95 -9.03 9.03
CA TRP A 46 1.94 -7.98 8.89
C TRP A 46 2.15 -7.10 7.66
N LEU A 47 1.11 -6.33 7.33
CA LEU A 47 1.14 -5.29 6.32
C LEU A 47 0.92 -3.94 6.98
N SER A 48 1.54 -2.91 6.43
CA SER A 48 1.25 -1.52 6.78
C SER A 48 1.41 -0.64 5.55
N MET A 49 1.15 0.65 5.67
CA MET A 49 1.26 1.58 4.56
C MET A 49 1.70 2.98 5.01
N TRP A 50 2.36 3.69 4.10
CA TRP A 50 2.65 5.12 4.24
C TRP A 50 1.73 5.95 3.34
N SER A 51 0.69 6.59 3.88
CA SER A 51 0.26 6.59 5.29
C SER A 51 -1.27 6.71 5.36
N GLY A 52 -1.85 6.52 6.55
CA GLY A 52 -3.30 6.66 6.74
C GLY A 52 -3.86 8.02 6.32
N THR A 53 -3.10 9.12 6.45
CA THR A 53 -3.55 10.45 6.00
C THR A 53 -3.57 10.60 4.49
N ARG A 54 -2.87 9.73 3.77
CA ARG A 54 -2.79 9.74 2.30
C ARG A 54 -3.88 8.91 1.63
N ASP A 55 -4.65 8.12 2.37
CA ASP A 55 -5.65 7.19 1.83
C ASP A 55 -6.97 7.88 1.46
N LYS A 56 -6.86 8.85 0.55
CA LYS A 56 -7.95 9.64 -0.03
C LYS A 56 -7.45 10.40 -1.26
N ALA A 57 -8.38 10.77 -2.13
CA ALA A 57 -8.09 11.62 -3.28
C ALA A 57 -7.61 13.01 -2.85
N CYS A 58 -6.74 13.62 -3.67
CA CYS A 58 -6.29 14.98 -3.43
C CYS A 58 -7.36 16.03 -3.79
N PRO A 59 -7.46 17.13 -3.04
CA PRO A 59 -8.23 18.29 -3.47
C PRO A 59 -7.73 18.79 -4.82
N GLY A 60 -8.64 18.96 -5.79
CA GLY A 60 -8.31 19.39 -7.15
C GLY A 60 -7.90 18.25 -8.11
N GLY A 61 -7.92 16.99 -7.65
CA GLY A 61 -7.64 15.82 -8.49
C GLY A 61 -6.19 15.30 -8.37
N PRO A 62 -5.79 14.37 -9.25
CA PRO A 62 -4.46 13.76 -9.26
C PRO A 62 -3.32 14.78 -9.39
N LYS A 63 -2.14 14.43 -8.88
CA LYS A 63 -0.93 15.25 -8.94
C LYS A 63 0.27 14.40 -9.36
N ASP A 64 1.20 14.97 -10.12
CA ASP A 64 2.44 14.29 -10.52
C ASP A 64 3.55 14.39 -9.43
N GLN A 65 3.17 14.25 -8.16
CA GLN A 65 4.08 14.30 -7.02
C GLN A 65 3.46 13.65 -5.79
N ALA A 66 4.30 13.16 -4.87
CA ALA A 66 3.85 12.74 -3.55
C ALA A 66 3.28 13.92 -2.73
N ASP A 67 2.26 13.64 -1.91
CA ASP A 67 1.64 14.59 -0.98
C ASP A 67 1.44 13.89 0.37
N PRO A 68 1.76 14.52 1.52
CA PRO A 68 1.60 13.90 2.84
C PRO A 68 0.13 13.73 3.27
N THR A 69 -0.81 14.38 2.57
CA THR A 69 -2.22 14.46 2.95
C THR A 69 -3.19 13.79 1.97
N CYS A 70 -2.69 13.23 0.88
CA CYS A 70 -3.48 12.49 -0.11
C CYS A 70 -2.56 11.61 -0.99
N SER A 71 -3.13 10.70 -1.78
CA SER A 71 -2.38 9.72 -2.56
C SER A 71 -1.90 10.24 -3.92
N SER A 72 -2.37 11.42 -4.32
CA SER A 72 -2.10 12.01 -5.65
C SER A 72 -2.62 11.21 -6.83
N ILE A 73 -3.52 10.25 -6.60
CA ILE A 73 -4.24 9.50 -7.63
C ILE A 73 -5.75 9.68 -7.49
N GLU A 74 -6.50 9.23 -8.50
CA GLU A 74 -7.95 9.03 -8.34
C GLU A 74 -8.19 7.79 -7.47
N GLN A 75 -9.01 7.94 -6.42
CA GLN A 75 -9.45 6.86 -5.55
C GLN A 75 -10.72 7.30 -4.78
N GLY A 76 -11.42 6.34 -4.19
CA GLY A 76 -12.38 6.59 -3.11
C GLY A 76 -11.71 6.68 -1.74
N ASP A 77 -12.49 7.14 -0.75
CA ASP A 77 -12.04 7.20 0.65
C ASP A 77 -11.72 5.80 1.17
N PHE A 78 -10.53 5.66 1.76
CA PHE A 78 -10.06 4.43 2.41
C PHE A 78 -9.88 3.23 1.49
N ASP A 79 -9.72 3.41 0.18
CA ASP A 79 -9.58 2.28 -0.75
C ASP A 79 -8.32 1.45 -0.49
N PHE A 80 -7.20 2.05 -0.08
CA PHE A 80 -6.01 1.29 0.31
C PHE A 80 -6.23 0.52 1.61
N THR A 81 -6.89 1.15 2.59
CA THR A 81 -7.25 0.49 3.85
C THR A 81 -8.13 -0.74 3.58
N LYS A 82 -9.18 -0.61 2.74
CA LYS A 82 -10.03 -1.74 2.35
C LYS A 82 -9.21 -2.84 1.66
N ALA A 83 -8.35 -2.47 0.71
CA ALA A 83 -7.53 -3.43 -0.03
C ALA A 83 -6.54 -4.20 0.88
N PHE A 84 -5.92 -3.54 1.86
CA PHE A 84 -5.02 -4.19 2.81
C PHE A 84 -5.73 -4.98 3.91
N THR A 85 -6.98 -4.66 4.23
CA THR A 85 -7.72 -5.30 5.31
C THR A 85 -8.56 -6.49 4.86
N GLY A 86 -8.94 -6.55 3.57
CA GLY A 86 -9.58 -7.72 2.94
C GLY A 86 -10.91 -8.09 3.57
#